data_AF-A0A094J4Z2-F1
#
_entry.id   AF-A0A094J4Z2-F1
#
_cell.length_a   1.000
_cell.length_b   1.000
_cell.length_c   1.000
_cell.angle_alpha   90.00
_cell.angle_beta   90.00
_cell.angle_gamma   90.00
#
_symmetry.space_group_name_H-M   'P 1'
#
loop_
_entity.id
_entity.type
_entity.pdbx_description
1 polymer ?
#
loop_
_entity_poly.entity_id
_entity_poly.type
_entity_poly.pdbx_seq_one_letter_code
_entity_poly.pdbx_strand_id
1 'polypeptide(L)'
;TPSPSTPSDPLADLPTDVPTDLPPEPPLTRANAHLFDALDSHTSQQLLLTAIQVLCSDAEVLTRTSPARGEQYLAIATELVTAFFAAEGETISEPHVAANEILRITRKEMTRVTVEMEKTEEERKKEEEERAEEKRAEEERSVFEMRARRAAEMEVERMRVEMEEAKEEEEREKTEEEKDRMELNRDRIAVEEGRMSMSVGIARHIARMDAEKMRVEMEKAEKEKAKREVEEEKRMRLIGMSV
;
A
#
# COMPACT_ATOMS: atom_id res chain seq x y z
N THR A 1 -20.99 48.56 -42.65
CA THR A 1 -21.28 47.14 -42.94
C THR A 1 -21.26 46.38 -41.63
N PRO A 2 -22.13 45.37 -41.45
CA PRO A 2 -23.25 45.48 -40.51
C PRO A 2 -23.13 44.69 -39.21
N SER A 3 -24.06 45.00 -38.32
CA SER A 3 -24.50 44.32 -37.09
C SER A 3 -24.74 42.81 -37.23
N PRO A 4 -24.71 42.04 -36.12
CA PRO A 4 -25.71 41.04 -35.86
C PRO A 4 -26.86 41.67 -35.05
N SER A 5 -28.06 41.64 -35.62
CA SER A 5 -29.29 42.08 -34.99
C SER A 5 -29.63 41.25 -33.74
N THR A 6 -29.82 41.92 -32.60
CA THR A 6 -30.81 41.54 -31.57
C THR A 6 -32.20 42.05 -32.02
N PRO A 7 -33.34 41.85 -31.30
CA PRO A 7 -33.68 40.96 -30.18
C PRO A 7 -35.05 40.24 -30.39
N SER A 8 -35.48 39.36 -29.48
CA SER A 8 -36.83 39.37 -28.86
C SER A 8 -37.03 38.14 -27.95
N ASP A 9 -37.01 38.38 -26.63
CA ASP A 9 -37.73 37.64 -25.58
C ASP A 9 -39.27 37.69 -25.83
N PRO A 10 -40.16 36.90 -25.20
CA PRO A 10 -40.08 36.39 -23.82
C PRO A 10 -40.69 34.99 -23.53
N LEU A 11 -40.56 34.54 -22.27
CA LEU A 11 -41.45 33.66 -21.49
C LEU A 11 -42.18 32.50 -22.22
N ALA A 12 -41.92 31.27 -21.77
CA ALA A 12 -42.97 30.47 -21.14
C ALA A 12 -42.36 29.30 -20.37
N ASP A 13 -42.70 29.25 -19.08
CA ASP A 13 -42.61 28.08 -18.23
C ASP A 13 -42.99 26.80 -18.99
N LEU A 14 -42.05 25.86 -19.09
CA LEU A 14 -42.42 24.47 -19.33
C LEU A 14 -42.88 23.89 -17.99
N PRO A 15 -44.17 23.53 -17.84
CA PRO A 15 -44.61 22.87 -16.64
C PRO A 15 -43.89 21.52 -16.57
N THR A 16 -43.07 21.37 -15.53
CA THR A 16 -42.56 20.07 -15.10
C THR A 16 -43.68 19.39 -14.33
N ASP A 17 -44.74 19.02 -15.03
CA ASP A 17 -45.84 18.23 -14.51
C ASP A 17 -46.41 17.47 -15.70
N VAL A 18 -45.77 16.35 -16.03
CA VAL A 18 -46.47 15.27 -16.72
C VAL A 18 -47.11 14.45 -15.61
N PRO A 19 -48.44 14.51 -15.41
CA PRO A 19 -49.10 13.63 -14.47
C PRO A 19 -48.79 12.20 -14.86
N THR A 20 -48.13 11.46 -13.96
CA THR A 20 -47.84 10.03 -14.09
C THR A 20 -49.11 9.22 -13.76
N ASP A 21 -50.24 9.62 -14.35
CA ASP A 21 -51.51 8.90 -14.25
C ASP A 21 -52.03 8.69 -15.67
N LEU A 22 -51.45 7.70 -16.34
CA LEU A 22 -52.17 7.00 -17.39
C LEU A 22 -53.29 6.22 -16.71
N PRO A 23 -54.56 6.38 -17.12
CA PRO A 23 -55.64 5.55 -16.58
C PRO A 23 -55.35 4.08 -16.91
N PRO A 24 -55.59 3.14 -15.97
CA PRO A 24 -55.54 1.72 -16.27
C PRO A 24 -56.86 1.31 -16.92
N GLU A 25 -57.14 1.84 -18.12
CA GLU A 25 -58.15 1.25 -18.97
C GLU A 25 -57.49 0.82 -20.28
N PRO A 26 -57.46 -0.49 -20.58
CA PRO A 26 -57.04 -0.94 -21.91
C PRO A 26 -57.93 -0.22 -22.96
N PRO A 27 -57.35 0.31 -24.06
CA PRO A 27 -58.08 1.14 -25.01
C PRO A 27 -59.03 0.35 -25.93
N LEU A 28 -59.56 -0.78 -25.47
CA LEU A 28 -60.53 -1.60 -26.20
C LEU A 28 -61.78 -1.84 -25.35
N THR A 29 -62.33 -0.76 -24.80
CA THR A 29 -63.72 -0.75 -24.35
C THR A 29 -64.62 -1.31 -25.45
N ARG A 30 -65.50 -2.24 -25.07
CA ARG A 30 -66.73 -2.74 -25.72
C ARG A 30 -67.27 -2.01 -26.97
N ALA A 31 -67.08 -0.71 -27.08
CA ALA A 31 -67.42 0.15 -28.22
C ALA A 31 -66.86 -0.34 -29.59
N ASN A 32 -65.66 -0.93 -29.64
CA ASN A 32 -65.08 -1.42 -30.91
C ASN A 32 -65.52 -2.85 -31.25
N ALA A 33 -66.21 -3.55 -30.35
CA ALA A 33 -66.63 -4.93 -30.58
C ALA A 33 -67.65 -5.05 -31.72
N HIS A 34 -68.47 -4.00 -31.89
CA HIS A 34 -69.49 -3.92 -32.93
C HIS A 34 -68.96 -3.87 -34.37
N LEU A 35 -67.66 -3.61 -34.57
CA LEU A 35 -67.05 -3.67 -35.90
C LEU A 35 -67.06 -5.10 -36.47
N PHE A 36 -67.09 -6.10 -35.60
CA PHE A 36 -67.14 -7.50 -35.98
C PHE A 36 -68.57 -8.02 -36.22
N ASP A 37 -69.60 -7.28 -35.77
CA ASP A 37 -71.02 -7.61 -35.98
C ASP A 37 -71.44 -7.43 -37.46
N ALA A 38 -70.69 -6.64 -38.23
CA ALA A 38 -70.92 -6.42 -39.66
C ALA A 38 -70.39 -7.56 -40.56
N LEU A 39 -69.61 -8.49 -40.00
CA LEU A 39 -69.02 -9.62 -40.70
C LEU A 39 -69.86 -10.88 -40.48
N ASP A 40 -69.72 -11.87 -41.37
CA ASP A 40 -70.26 -13.20 -41.08
C ASP A 40 -69.58 -13.78 -39.82
N SER A 41 -70.35 -14.55 -39.05
CA SER A 41 -69.93 -15.05 -37.73
C SER A 41 -68.64 -15.87 -37.79
N HIS A 42 -68.36 -16.54 -38.90
CA HIS A 42 -67.16 -17.37 -39.06
C HIS A 42 -65.91 -16.51 -39.28
N THR A 43 -65.97 -15.55 -40.20
CA THR A 43 -64.87 -14.60 -40.45
C THR A 43 -64.57 -13.75 -39.21
N SER A 44 -65.61 -13.31 -38.49
CA SER A 44 -65.49 -12.58 -37.22
C SER A 44 -64.71 -13.38 -36.17
N GLN A 45 -65.06 -14.65 -35.96
CA GLN A 45 -64.40 -15.53 -34.99
C GLN A 45 -62.94 -15.84 -35.36
N GLN A 46 -62.63 -16.01 -36.65
CA GLN A 46 -61.24 -16.24 -37.11
C GLN A 46 -60.34 -15.02 -36.92
N LEU A 47 -60.83 -13.82 -37.22
CA LEU A 47 -60.08 -12.59 -37.00
C LEU A 47 -59.80 -12.36 -35.52
N LEU A 48 -60.79 -12.63 -34.66
CA LEU A 48 -60.62 -12.53 -33.21
C LEU A 48 -59.58 -13.53 -32.68
N LEU A 49 -59.65 -14.79 -33.10
CA LEU A 49 -58.67 -15.81 -32.72
C LEU A 49 -57.26 -15.42 -33.15
N THR A 50 -57.12 -14.86 -34.35
CA THR A 50 -55.85 -14.35 -34.87
C THR A 50 -55.33 -13.18 -34.03
N ALA A 51 -56.20 -12.23 -33.66
CA ALA A 51 -55.83 -11.10 -32.81
C ALA A 51 -55.33 -11.58 -31.43
N ILE A 52 -56.02 -12.55 -30.82
CA ILE A 52 -55.62 -13.17 -29.55
C ILE A 52 -54.25 -13.83 -29.70
N GLN A 53 -54.02 -14.57 -30.78
CA GLN A 53 -52.74 -15.23 -31.04
C GLN A 53 -51.59 -14.23 -31.17
N VAL A 54 -51.79 -13.13 -31.89
CA VAL A 54 -50.80 -12.05 -32.04
C VAL A 54 -50.50 -11.40 -30.69
N LEU A 55 -51.53 -10.99 -29.94
CA LEU A 55 -51.37 -10.38 -28.62
C LEU A 55 -50.61 -11.30 -27.66
N CYS A 56 -50.94 -12.59 -27.65
CA CYS A 56 -50.29 -13.58 -26.80
C CYS A 56 -48.83 -13.83 -27.20
N SER A 57 -48.55 -13.90 -28.51
CA SER A 57 -47.18 -14.07 -29.03
C SER A 57 -46.30 -12.87 -28.67
N ASP A 58 -46.84 -11.66 -28.84
CA ASP A 58 -46.16 -10.42 -28.46
C ASP A 58 -45.96 -10.34 -26.94
N ALA A 59 -46.93 -10.77 -26.14
CA ALA A 59 -46.82 -10.81 -24.68
C ALA A 59 -45.66 -11.69 -24.21
N GLU A 60 -45.46 -12.86 -24.82
CA GLU A 60 -44.34 -13.76 -24.51
C GLU A 60 -42.97 -13.11 -24.81
N VAL A 61 -42.85 -12.42 -25.94
CA VAL A 61 -41.62 -11.70 -26.31
C VAL A 61 -41.37 -10.53 -25.36
N LEU A 62 -42.42 -9.76 -25.06
CA LEU A 62 -42.36 -8.60 -24.19
C LEU A 62 -42.05 -8.97 -22.74
N THR A 63 -42.42 -10.18 -22.28
CA THR A 63 -42.07 -10.64 -20.94
C THR A 63 -40.57 -10.54 -20.65
N ARG A 64 -39.72 -10.72 -21.67
CA ARG A 64 -38.26 -10.63 -21.53
C ARG A 64 -37.69 -9.23 -21.45
N THR A 65 -38.39 -8.24 -22.02
CA THR A 65 -37.84 -6.89 -22.28
C THR A 65 -38.64 -5.78 -21.62
N SER A 66 -39.94 -5.99 -21.44
CA SER A 66 -40.90 -5.09 -20.82
C SER A 66 -42.05 -5.90 -20.20
N PRO A 67 -41.85 -6.53 -19.01
CA PRO A 67 -42.83 -7.41 -18.37
C PRO A 67 -44.21 -6.77 -18.23
N ALA A 68 -44.26 -5.52 -17.76
CA ALA A 68 -45.52 -4.76 -17.61
C ALA A 68 -46.30 -4.63 -18.92
N ARG A 69 -45.60 -4.48 -20.06
CA ARG A 69 -46.24 -4.39 -21.37
C ARG A 69 -46.72 -5.75 -21.86
N GLY A 70 -45.98 -6.82 -21.56
CA GLY A 70 -46.42 -8.19 -21.82
C GLY A 70 -47.71 -8.53 -21.06
N GLU A 71 -47.79 -8.16 -19.79
CA GLU A 71 -49.00 -8.32 -18.97
C GLU A 71 -50.21 -7.56 -19.53
N GLN A 72 -50.00 -6.32 -20.00
CA GLN A 72 -51.05 -5.55 -20.66
C GLN A 72 -51.61 -6.26 -21.90
N TYR A 73 -50.75 -6.86 -22.73
CA TYR A 73 -51.18 -7.54 -23.96
C TYR A 73 -51.97 -8.82 -23.63
N LEU A 74 -51.53 -9.57 -22.61
CA LEU A 74 -52.26 -10.72 -22.09
C LEU A 74 -53.62 -10.33 -21.49
N ALA A 75 -53.69 -9.19 -20.81
CA ALA A 75 -54.95 -8.66 -20.26
C ALA A 75 -55.93 -8.31 -21.38
N ILE A 76 -55.49 -7.60 -22.42
CA ILE A 76 -56.29 -7.29 -23.60
C ILE A 76 -56.79 -8.58 -24.28
N ALA A 77 -55.91 -9.57 -24.47
CA ALA A 77 -56.30 -10.85 -25.06
C ALA A 77 -57.34 -11.59 -24.21
N THR A 78 -57.21 -11.55 -22.88
CA THR A 78 -58.20 -12.13 -21.96
C THR A 78 -59.54 -11.42 -22.06
N GLU A 79 -59.54 -10.08 -22.10
CA GLU A 79 -60.76 -9.28 -22.26
C GLU A 79 -61.47 -9.59 -23.58
N LEU A 80 -60.74 -9.68 -24.68
CA LEU A 80 -61.27 -10.07 -25.99
C LEU A 80 -61.95 -11.44 -25.96
N VAL A 81 -61.35 -12.42 -25.27
CA VAL A 81 -61.97 -13.74 -25.12
C VAL A 81 -63.27 -13.66 -24.33
N THR A 82 -63.27 -12.93 -23.22
CA THR A 82 -64.47 -12.77 -22.39
C THR A 82 -65.57 -11.97 -23.08
N ALA A 83 -65.23 -10.96 -23.89
CA ALA A 83 -66.21 -10.09 -24.53
C ALA A 83 -66.97 -10.77 -25.68
N PHE A 84 -66.32 -11.69 -26.41
CA PHE A 84 -66.85 -12.25 -27.65
C PHE A 84 -67.23 -13.72 -27.58
N PHE A 85 -66.63 -14.49 -26.68
CA PHE A 85 -66.93 -15.92 -26.57
C PHE A 85 -67.79 -16.29 -25.35
N ALA A 86 -68.22 -15.31 -24.54
CA ALA A 86 -69.06 -15.50 -23.36
C ALA A 86 -70.48 -14.92 -23.52
N ALA A 87 -71.16 -15.21 -24.64
CA ALA A 87 -72.61 -14.99 -24.70
C ALA A 87 -73.32 -16.07 -23.84
N GLU A 88 -74.08 -15.64 -22.82
CA GLU A 88 -74.83 -16.53 -21.92
C GLU A 88 -75.81 -17.43 -22.71
N GLY A 89 -75.64 -18.75 -22.61
CA GLY A 89 -76.60 -19.76 -23.10
C GLY A 89 -76.14 -20.62 -24.29
N GLU A 90 -74.99 -20.34 -24.91
CA GLU A 90 -74.48 -21.13 -26.04
C GLU A 90 -73.44 -22.17 -25.62
N THR A 91 -73.48 -23.33 -26.29
CA THR A 91 -72.42 -24.35 -26.22
C THR A 91 -71.09 -23.71 -26.60
N ILE A 92 -70.07 -23.87 -25.76
CA ILE A 92 -68.71 -23.36 -25.98
C ILE A 92 -68.26 -23.76 -27.39
N SER A 93 -68.05 -22.76 -28.24
CA SER A 93 -67.63 -22.97 -29.62
C SER A 93 -66.16 -23.40 -29.69
N GLU A 94 -65.78 -24.15 -30.73
CA GLU A 94 -64.38 -24.57 -30.95
C GLU A 94 -63.37 -23.40 -30.94
N PRO A 95 -63.67 -22.23 -31.54
CA PRO A 95 -62.79 -21.05 -31.44
C PRO A 95 -62.60 -20.53 -30.01
N HIS A 96 -63.61 -20.65 -29.15
CA HIS A 96 -63.49 -20.28 -27.73
C HIS A 96 -62.53 -21.23 -27.00
N VAL A 97 -62.63 -22.53 -27.26
CA VAL A 97 -61.71 -23.53 -26.69
C VAL A 97 -60.27 -23.23 -27.15
N ALA A 98 -60.08 -22.97 -28.43
CA ALA A 98 -58.77 -22.62 -28.98
C ALA A 98 -58.19 -21.35 -28.35
N ALA A 99 -59.00 -20.29 -28.21
CA ALA A 99 -58.58 -19.04 -27.58
C ALA A 99 -58.19 -19.21 -26.10
N ASN A 100 -58.97 -19.98 -25.33
CA ASN A 100 -58.64 -20.28 -23.94
C ASN A 100 -57.36 -21.09 -23.81
N GLU A 101 -57.11 -22.02 -24.73
CA GLU A 101 -55.88 -22.81 -24.75
C GLU A 101 -54.66 -21.94 -25.04
N ILE A 102 -54.77 -20.99 -25.99
CA ILE A 102 -53.71 -20.01 -26.26
C ILE A 102 -53.40 -19.19 -24.99
N LEU A 103 -54.42 -18.61 -24.35
CA LEU A 103 -54.22 -17.84 -23.11
C LEU A 103 -53.58 -18.67 -21.99
N ARG A 104 -53.93 -19.95 -21.89
CA ARG A 104 -53.36 -20.88 -20.89
C ARG A 104 -51.89 -21.15 -21.15
N ILE A 105 -51.52 -21.42 -22.42
CA ILE A 105 -50.13 -21.66 -22.82
C ILE A 105 -49.30 -20.40 -22.57
N THR A 106 -49.77 -19.25 -23.02
CA THR A 106 -49.06 -17.98 -22.87
C THR A 106 -48.85 -17.60 -21.41
N ARG A 107 -49.87 -17.72 -20.55
CA ARG A 107 -49.71 -17.50 -19.10
C ARG A 107 -48.61 -18.37 -18.50
N LYS A 108 -48.55 -19.64 -18.89
CA LYS A 108 -47.55 -20.58 -18.41
C LYS A 108 -46.15 -20.16 -18.84
N GLU A 109 -45.97 -19.79 -20.10
CA GLU A 109 -44.63 -19.41 -20.60
C GLU A 109 -44.18 -18.05 -20.10
N MET A 110 -45.07 -17.06 -19.96
CA MET A 110 -44.71 -15.79 -19.32
C MET A 110 -44.25 -16.00 -17.87
N THR A 111 -44.96 -16.84 -17.11
CA THR A 111 -44.58 -17.18 -15.73
C THR A 111 -43.22 -17.87 -15.70
N ARG A 112 -43.00 -18.84 -16.58
CA ARG A 112 -41.73 -19.57 -16.69
C ARG A 112 -40.57 -18.62 -17.00
N VAL A 113 -40.73 -17.73 -17.98
CA VAL A 113 -39.70 -16.76 -18.37
C VAL A 113 -39.35 -15.84 -17.21
N THR A 114 -40.36 -15.37 -16.46
CA THR A 114 -40.15 -14.49 -15.30
C THR A 114 -39.27 -15.17 -14.25
N VAL A 115 -39.58 -16.42 -13.90
CA VAL A 115 -38.78 -17.19 -12.93
C VAL A 115 -37.37 -17.48 -13.44
N GLU A 116 -37.21 -17.82 -14.73
CA GLU A 116 -35.88 -18.03 -15.33
C GLU A 116 -35.05 -16.74 -15.30
N MET A 117 -35.67 -15.58 -15.52
CA MET A 117 -34.99 -14.28 -15.46
C MET A 117 -34.57 -13.91 -14.03
N GLU A 118 -35.46 -14.06 -13.05
CA GLU A 118 -35.13 -13.82 -11.64
C GLU A 118 -33.96 -14.68 -11.18
N LYS A 119 -33.98 -15.97 -11.53
CA LYS A 119 -32.90 -16.90 -11.18
C LYS A 119 -31.56 -16.49 -11.82
N THR A 120 -31.57 -16.12 -13.10
CA THR A 120 -30.33 -15.68 -13.79
C THR A 120 -29.81 -14.35 -13.26
N GLU A 121 -30.69 -13.44 -12.83
CA GLU A 121 -30.31 -12.18 -12.19
C GLU A 121 -29.71 -12.42 -10.79
N GLU A 122 -30.30 -13.31 -9.99
CA GLU A 122 -29.75 -13.71 -8.69
C GLU A 122 -28.37 -14.36 -8.84
N GLU A 123 -28.20 -15.27 -9.80
CA GLU A 123 -26.90 -15.90 -10.08
C GLU A 123 -25.85 -14.85 -10.47
N ARG A 124 -26.19 -13.91 -11.36
CA ARG A 124 -25.28 -12.82 -11.76
C ARG A 124 -24.93 -11.93 -10.57
N LYS A 125 -25.91 -11.57 -9.74
CA LYS A 125 -25.70 -10.74 -8.57
C LYS A 125 -24.77 -11.42 -7.55
N LYS A 126 -24.97 -12.72 -7.33
CA LYS A 126 -24.11 -13.52 -6.45
C LYS A 126 -22.68 -13.61 -6.97
N GLU A 127 -22.50 -13.84 -8.27
CA GLU A 127 -21.17 -13.89 -8.89
C GLU A 127 -20.46 -12.51 -8.82
N GLU A 128 -21.21 -11.41 -8.98
CA GLU A 128 -20.66 -10.07 -8.81
C GLU A 128 -20.25 -9.77 -7.37
N GLU A 129 -21.05 -10.20 -6.39
CA GLU A 129 -20.74 -10.08 -4.97
C GLU A 129 -19.48 -10.88 -4.59
N GLU A 130 -19.35 -12.11 -5.08
CA GLU A 130 -18.17 -12.96 -4.86
C GLU A 130 -16.91 -12.32 -5.44
N ARG A 131 -16.97 -11.79 -6.68
CA ARG A 131 -15.84 -11.07 -7.28
C ARG A 131 -15.48 -9.81 -6.50
N ALA A 132 -16.47 -9.10 -5.96
CA ALA A 132 -16.23 -7.92 -5.14
C ALA A 132 -15.58 -8.28 -3.79
N GLU A 133 -15.99 -9.39 -3.17
CA GLU A 133 -15.40 -9.90 -1.93
C GLU A 133 -13.96 -10.38 -2.14
N GLU A 134 -13.71 -11.15 -3.20
CA GLU A 134 -12.37 -11.63 -3.56
C GLU A 134 -11.40 -10.45 -3.76
N LYS A 135 -11.84 -9.42 -4.49
CA LYS A 135 -11.04 -8.22 -4.70
C LYS A 135 -10.71 -7.48 -3.40
N ARG A 136 -11.68 -7.35 -2.48
CA ARG A 136 -11.43 -6.74 -1.17
C ARG A 136 -10.44 -7.57 -0.36
N ALA A 137 -10.57 -8.89 -0.38
CA ALA A 137 -9.66 -9.79 0.33
C ALA A 137 -8.24 -9.74 -0.25
N GLU A 138 -8.10 -9.61 -1.58
CA GLU A 138 -6.80 -9.43 -2.24
C GLU A 138 -6.16 -8.08 -1.86
N GLU A 139 -6.94 -7.00 -1.85
CA GLU A 139 -6.48 -5.67 -1.42
C GLU A 139 -6.02 -5.69 0.06
N GLU A 140 -6.77 -6.34 0.95
CA GLU A 140 -6.37 -6.49 2.35
C GLU A 140 -5.06 -7.28 2.52
N ARG A 141 -4.91 -8.40 1.77
CA ARG A 141 -3.67 -9.18 1.77
C ARG A 141 -2.49 -8.37 1.28
N SER A 142 -2.67 -7.60 0.20
CA SER A 142 -1.64 -6.73 -0.35
C SER A 142 -1.20 -5.65 0.65
N VAL A 143 -2.15 -5.01 1.33
CA VAL A 143 -1.84 -4.02 2.37
C VAL A 143 -1.12 -4.66 3.55
N PHE A 144 -1.55 -5.86 3.97
CA PHE A 144 -0.88 -6.60 5.03
C PHE A 144 0.57 -6.96 4.65
N GLU A 145 0.79 -7.46 3.45
CA GLU A 145 2.11 -7.82 2.94
C GLU A 145 3.04 -6.60 2.83
N MET A 146 2.53 -5.47 2.32
CA MET A 146 3.28 -4.21 2.28
C MET A 146 3.72 -3.77 3.69
N ARG A 147 2.82 -3.87 4.68
CA ARG A 147 3.14 -3.53 6.07
C ARG A 147 4.17 -4.48 6.66
N ALA A 148 4.04 -5.79 6.41
CA ALA A 148 5.00 -6.79 6.88
C ALA A 148 6.38 -6.55 6.29
N ARG A 149 6.47 -6.26 4.99
CA ARG A 149 7.73 -5.92 4.32
C ARG A 149 8.37 -4.66 4.92
N ARG A 150 7.60 -3.59 5.11
CA ARG A 150 8.10 -2.36 5.71
C ARG A 150 8.59 -2.57 7.14
N ALA A 151 7.90 -3.40 7.92
CA ALA A 151 8.33 -3.75 9.28
C ALA A 151 9.67 -4.52 9.26
N ALA A 152 9.80 -5.49 8.35
CA ALA A 152 11.06 -6.25 8.18
C ALA A 152 12.22 -5.35 7.74
N GLU A 153 11.98 -4.42 6.81
CA GLU A 153 13.00 -3.45 6.36
C GLU A 153 13.47 -2.54 7.51
N MET A 154 12.55 -2.06 8.36
CA MET A 154 12.91 -1.28 9.55
C MET A 154 13.69 -2.10 10.58
N GLU A 155 13.38 -3.38 10.74
CA GLU A 155 14.10 -4.26 11.65
C GLU A 155 15.53 -4.55 11.16
N VAL A 156 15.70 -4.79 9.86
CA VAL A 156 17.03 -4.95 9.26
C VAL A 156 17.86 -3.68 9.43
N GLU A 157 17.27 -2.51 9.22
CA GLU A 157 17.98 -1.24 9.41
C GLU A 157 18.36 -1.03 10.88
N ARG A 158 17.47 -1.37 11.83
CA ARG A 158 17.79 -1.30 13.26
C ARG A 158 18.98 -2.19 13.63
N MET A 159 18.99 -3.45 13.16
CA MET A 159 20.12 -4.36 13.40
C MET A 159 21.42 -3.84 12.76
N ARG A 160 21.33 -3.19 11.60
CA ARG A 160 22.49 -2.61 10.93
C ARG A 160 23.09 -1.47 11.75
N VAL A 161 22.26 -0.57 12.26
CA VAL A 161 22.70 0.53 13.13
C VAL A 161 23.32 -0.02 14.41
N GLU A 162 22.69 -0.98 15.07
CA GLU A 162 23.25 -1.62 16.29
C GLU A 162 24.62 -2.27 16.02
N MET A 163 24.79 -2.92 14.85
CA MET A 163 26.08 -3.52 14.47
C MET A 163 27.14 -2.45 14.17
N GLU A 164 26.76 -1.32 13.59
CA GLU A 164 27.67 -0.21 13.30
C GLU A 164 28.11 0.48 14.60
N GLU A 165 27.19 0.73 15.52
CA GLU A 165 27.49 1.27 16.86
C GLU A 165 28.41 0.33 17.65
N ALA A 166 28.16 -0.98 17.63
CA ALA A 166 29.04 -1.96 18.29
C ALA A 166 30.46 -1.96 17.71
N LYS A 167 30.60 -1.79 16.38
CA LYS A 167 31.92 -1.68 15.74
C LYS A 167 32.63 -0.39 16.12
N GLU A 168 31.92 0.74 16.15
CA GLU A 168 32.49 2.00 16.60
C GLU A 168 32.95 1.94 18.06
N GLU A 169 32.18 1.28 18.93
CA GLU A 169 32.54 1.07 20.33
C GLU A 169 33.79 0.19 20.47
N GLU A 170 33.87 -0.92 19.73
CA GLU A 170 35.05 -1.78 19.70
C GLU A 170 36.31 -1.04 19.20
N GLU A 171 36.17 -0.18 18.18
CA GLU A 171 37.29 0.65 17.71
C GLU A 171 37.72 1.68 18.76
N ARG A 172 36.76 2.33 19.45
CA ARG A 172 37.09 3.26 20.55
C ARG A 172 37.85 2.56 21.66
N GLU A 173 37.39 1.40 22.10
CA GLU A 173 38.05 0.60 23.14
C GLU A 173 39.49 0.23 22.71
N LYS A 174 39.69 -0.27 21.49
CA LYS A 174 41.04 -0.57 20.97
C LYS A 174 41.95 0.65 20.94
N THR A 175 41.44 1.83 20.57
CA THR A 175 42.25 3.06 20.57
C THR A 175 42.59 3.54 21.97
N GLU A 176 41.72 3.30 22.95
CA GLU A 176 41.98 3.60 24.36
C GLU A 176 43.03 2.65 24.93
N GLU A 177 42.89 1.35 24.72
CA GLU A 177 43.90 0.36 25.11
C GLU A 177 45.28 0.64 24.48
N GLU A 178 45.33 1.09 23.22
CA GLU A 178 46.57 1.47 22.57
C GLU A 178 47.20 2.72 23.20
N LYS A 179 46.40 3.73 23.57
CA LYS A 179 46.88 4.92 24.28
C LYS A 179 47.46 4.55 25.64
N ASP A 180 46.75 3.74 26.42
CA ASP A 180 47.22 3.27 27.73
C ASP A 180 48.53 2.48 27.60
N ARG A 181 48.63 1.62 26.58
CA ARG A 181 49.86 0.89 26.27
C ARG A 181 51.02 1.83 25.91
N MET A 182 50.76 2.88 25.13
CA MET A 182 51.78 3.87 24.80
C MET A 182 52.23 4.68 26.02
N GLU A 183 51.30 5.06 26.89
CA GLU A 183 51.59 5.80 28.13
C GLU A 183 52.45 4.95 29.07
N LEU A 184 52.07 3.70 29.33
CA LEU A 184 52.86 2.76 30.13
C LEU A 184 54.28 2.57 29.57
N ASN A 185 54.42 2.51 28.24
CA ASN A 185 55.74 2.39 27.62
C ASN A 185 56.57 3.66 27.81
N ARG A 186 55.95 4.83 27.69
CA ARG A 186 56.61 6.13 27.91
C ARG A 186 57.09 6.27 29.35
N ASP A 187 56.26 5.91 30.32
CA ASP A 187 56.61 5.93 31.74
C ASP A 187 57.78 4.99 32.04
N ARG A 188 57.76 3.78 31.48
CA ARG A 188 58.86 2.82 31.63
C ARG A 188 60.18 3.41 31.10
N ILE A 189 60.16 4.03 29.93
CA ILE A 189 61.35 4.69 29.35
C ILE A 189 61.84 5.82 30.26
N ALA A 190 60.94 6.68 30.75
CA ALA A 190 61.30 7.78 31.63
C ALA A 190 61.95 7.32 32.95
N VAL A 191 61.45 6.22 33.54
CA VAL A 191 62.06 5.60 34.73
C VAL A 191 63.46 5.08 34.42
N GLU A 192 63.63 4.41 33.28
CA GLU A 192 64.92 3.85 32.86
C GLU A 192 65.95 4.97 32.57
N GLU A 193 65.55 6.03 31.88
CA GLU A 193 66.35 7.23 31.67
C GLU A 193 66.73 7.90 32.99
N GLY A 194 65.79 8.01 33.93
CA GLY A 194 66.06 8.53 35.28
C GLY A 194 67.10 7.70 36.03
N ARG A 195 67.03 6.37 35.94
CA ARG A 195 68.01 5.45 36.53
C ARG A 195 69.39 5.60 35.88
N MET A 196 69.45 5.70 34.56
CA MET A 196 70.71 5.91 33.82
C MET A 196 71.33 7.27 34.13
N SER A 197 70.52 8.32 34.22
CA SER A 197 70.98 9.67 34.58
C SER A 197 71.63 9.68 35.97
N MET A 198 70.99 9.02 36.95
CA MET A 198 71.55 8.87 38.29
C MET A 198 72.87 8.06 38.30
N SER A 199 72.93 6.93 37.59
CA SER A 199 74.15 6.11 37.55
C SER A 199 75.32 6.87 36.91
N VAL A 200 75.09 7.59 35.81
CA VAL A 200 76.08 8.46 35.16
C VAL A 200 76.47 9.64 36.07
N GLY A 201 75.52 10.17 36.84
CA GLY A 201 75.78 11.21 37.84
C GLY A 201 76.72 10.73 38.95
N ILE A 202 76.49 9.53 39.48
CA ILE A 202 77.32 8.88 40.50
C ILE A 202 78.73 8.62 39.94
N ALA A 203 78.84 8.05 38.73
CA ALA A 203 80.13 7.80 38.08
C ALA A 203 80.94 9.09 37.89
N ARG A 204 80.29 10.18 37.45
CA ARG A 204 80.93 11.50 37.33
C ARG A 204 81.35 12.10 38.67
N HIS A 205 80.65 11.79 39.76
CA HIS A 205 81.02 12.26 41.09
C HIS A 205 82.25 11.52 41.61
N ILE A 206 82.28 10.20 41.46
CA ILE A 206 83.44 9.35 41.81
C ILE A 206 84.68 9.80 41.05
N ALA A 207 84.59 9.95 39.72
CA ALA A 207 85.72 10.40 38.90
C ALA A 207 86.26 11.78 39.32
N ARG A 208 85.39 12.70 39.75
CA ARG A 208 85.81 14.01 40.28
C ARG A 208 86.55 13.88 41.61
N MET A 209 86.05 13.05 42.53
CA MET A 209 86.72 12.82 43.81
C MET A 209 88.10 12.16 43.62
N ASP A 210 88.21 11.20 42.70
CA ASP A 210 89.49 10.54 42.41
C ASP A 210 90.51 11.51 41.77
N ALA A 211 90.04 12.38 40.88
CA ALA A 211 90.88 13.46 40.31
C ALA A 211 91.35 14.45 41.39
N GLU A 212 90.48 14.80 42.34
CA GLU A 212 90.83 15.68 43.46
C GLU A 212 91.86 15.02 44.40
N LYS A 213 91.69 13.73 44.72
CA LYS A 213 92.68 12.96 45.47
C LYS A 213 94.04 12.93 44.76
N MET A 214 94.08 12.67 43.46
CA MET A 214 95.32 12.70 42.69
C MET A 214 95.97 14.09 42.70
N ARG A 215 95.19 15.18 42.62
CA ARG A 215 95.73 16.54 42.74
C ARG A 215 96.38 16.78 44.11
N VAL A 216 95.73 16.36 45.19
CA VAL A 216 96.29 16.49 46.54
C VAL A 216 97.56 15.66 46.70
N GLU A 217 97.60 14.46 46.14
CA GLU A 217 98.81 13.62 46.15
C GLU A 217 99.95 14.23 45.33
N MET A 218 99.66 14.76 44.13
CA MET A 218 100.64 15.50 43.34
C MET A 218 101.16 16.74 44.08
N GLU A 219 100.28 17.52 44.72
CA GLU A 219 100.69 18.68 45.52
C GLU A 219 101.56 18.29 46.72
N LYS A 220 101.26 17.15 47.38
CA LYS A 220 102.12 16.61 48.44
C LYS A 220 103.48 16.17 47.91
N ALA A 221 103.51 15.49 46.76
CA ALA A 221 104.76 15.06 46.10
C ALA A 221 105.61 16.27 45.67
N GLU A 222 104.99 17.33 45.14
CA GLU A 222 105.68 18.58 44.80
C GLU A 222 106.23 19.27 46.05
N LYS A 223 105.46 19.35 47.15
CA LYS A 223 105.95 19.90 48.43
C LYS A 223 107.11 19.08 48.99
N GLU A 224 107.08 17.76 48.86
CA GLU A 224 108.18 16.91 49.30
C GLU A 224 109.43 17.10 48.42
N LYS A 225 109.24 17.18 47.09
CA LYS A 225 110.33 17.46 46.15
C LYS A 225 110.96 18.83 46.43
N ALA A 226 110.16 19.87 46.63
CA ALA A 226 110.63 21.20 46.98
C ALA A 226 111.41 21.20 48.32
N LYS A 227 110.98 20.41 49.31
CA LYS A 227 111.74 20.23 50.57
C LYS A 227 113.09 19.57 50.33
N ARG A 228 113.15 18.54 49.49
CA ARG A 228 114.41 17.87 49.14
C ARG A 228 115.34 18.79 48.35
N GLU A 229 114.83 19.59 47.42
CA GLU A 229 115.62 20.60 46.71
C GLU A 229 116.20 21.65 47.67
N VAL A 230 115.43 22.15 48.65
CA VAL A 230 115.94 23.07 49.68
C VAL A 230 117.01 22.40 50.57
N GLU A 231 116.88 21.11 50.87
CA GLU A 231 117.86 20.36 51.65
C GLU A 231 119.15 20.08 50.84
N GLU A 232 119.02 19.80 49.55
CA GLU A 232 120.13 19.65 48.62
C GLU A 232 120.86 20.98 48.41
N GLU A 233 120.14 22.10 48.26
CA GLU A 233 120.72 23.44 48.19
C GLU A 233 121.48 23.79 49.48
N LYS A 234 120.95 23.43 50.65
CA LYS A 234 121.66 23.55 51.95
C LYS A 234 122.93 22.69 52.00
N ARG A 235 122.89 21.46 51.49
CA ARG A 235 124.07 20.57 51.41
C ARG A 235 125.14 21.12 50.46
N MET A 236 124.75 21.64 49.31
CA MET A 236 125.67 22.26 48.35
C MET A 236 126.31 23.53 48.92
N ARG A 237 125.57 24.30 49.72
CA ARG A 237 126.11 25.47 50.44
C ARG A 237 127.15 25.09 51.51
N LEU A 238 127.03 23.92 52.13
CA LEU A 238 128.01 23.36 53.08
C LEU A 238 129.28 22.84 52.37
N ILE A 239 129.17 22.30 51.16
CA ILE A 239 130.31 21.84 50.36
C ILE A 239 131.08 23.03 49.76
N GLY A 240 130.42 24.17 49.52
CA GLY A 240 131.04 25.41 49.04
C GLY A 240 131.81 26.24 50.09
N MET A 241 131.83 25.83 51.37
CA MET A 241 132.52 26.55 52.46
C MET A 241 133.81 25.85 52.93
N SER A 242 134.26 24.81 52.23
CA SER A 242 135.58 24.19 52.44
C SER A 242 136.51 24.53 51.27
N VAL A 243 137.05 25.76 51.28
CA VAL A 243 138.25 26.17 50.53
C VAL A 243 139.30 26.58 51.55
#